data_AF-A0A1G9PXI1-F1
#
_entry.id   AF-A0A1G9PXI1-F1
#
_cell.length_a   1.000
_cell.length_b   1.000
_cell.length_c   1.000
_cell.angle_alpha   90.00
_cell.angle_beta   90.00
_cell.angle_gamma   90.00
#
_symmetry.space_group_name_H-M   'P 1'
#
loop_
_entity.id
_entity.type
_entity.pdbx_description
1 polymer ?
#
loop_
_entity_poly.entity_id
_entity_poly.type
_entity_poly.pdbx_seq_one_letter_code
_entity_poly.pdbx_strand_id
1 'polypeptide(L)'
;MRVGEFLASYPGDSGRVFEWIELRRQGDVWMGQVTGLGAGGVTTHLRSRSGNEDGFIAELGAVGAATAILDLRVIERGEGELVLSGRRVGLGDAAGAPAAFMAEYDARVAIQTSAIHGHGVFAQRDLAAGDVITVIRGEMTSVQTPHSARITDDVHCEPTGYLRYINHCCEANSVIDAADPARPLLRARQAIRAGSEVNFDYIENEGEIVGGFACNCGATTHHI
;
A
#
# COMPACT_ATOMS: atom_id res chain seq x y z
N MET A 1 12.21 11.45 -2.55
CA MET A 1 11.38 10.46 -1.83
C MET A 1 10.34 9.97 -2.81
N ARG A 2 10.09 8.67 -2.88
CA ARG A 2 9.14 8.06 -3.82
C ARG A 2 8.01 7.49 -2.95
N VAL A 3 7.13 8.37 -2.49
CA VAL A 3 6.04 8.02 -1.54
C VAL A 3 5.02 7.16 -2.27
N GLY A 4 4.58 6.07 -1.63
CA GLY A 4 3.72 5.02 -2.20
C GLY A 4 2.24 5.38 -2.22
N GLU A 5 1.44 4.36 -2.50
CA GLU A 5 0.04 4.43 -2.92
C GLU A 5 -0.97 4.83 -1.83
N PHE A 6 -2.09 5.42 -2.27
CA PHE A 6 -3.30 5.69 -1.50
C PHE A 6 -4.26 4.48 -1.49
N LEU A 7 -4.73 4.05 -0.32
CA LEU A 7 -5.99 3.30 -0.24
C LEU A 7 -7.11 4.22 0.24
N ALA A 8 -8.12 4.45 -0.61
CA ALA A 8 -9.41 4.98 -0.19
C ALA A 8 -10.37 3.80 0.02
N SER A 9 -10.69 3.49 1.26
CA SER A 9 -11.80 2.58 1.60
C SER A 9 -12.85 3.35 2.36
N TYR A 10 -14.02 3.55 1.73
CA TYR A 10 -15.24 3.91 2.43
C TYR A 10 -16.17 2.68 2.44
N PRO A 11 -16.79 2.31 3.58
CA PRO A 11 -17.79 1.26 3.58
C PRO A 11 -19.01 1.71 2.78
N GLY A 12 -19.31 1.05 1.66
CA GLY A 12 -20.60 1.16 0.98
C GLY A 12 -20.68 2.02 -0.29
N ASP A 13 -19.56 2.45 -0.88
CA ASP A 13 -19.59 3.15 -2.18
C ASP A 13 -18.65 2.46 -3.18
N SER A 14 -19.18 2.10 -4.36
CA SER A 14 -18.45 1.41 -5.42
C SER A 14 -17.49 2.32 -6.22
N GLY A 15 -17.24 3.54 -5.73
CA GLY A 15 -16.32 4.50 -6.31
C GLY A 15 -14.92 4.40 -5.71
N ARG A 16 -14.04 3.60 -6.31
CA ARG A 16 -12.58 3.73 -6.12
C ARG A 16 -12.12 5.01 -6.84
N VAL A 17 -11.40 5.92 -6.17
CA VAL A 17 -11.08 7.26 -6.71
C VAL A 17 -9.58 7.60 -6.72
N PHE A 18 -8.69 6.72 -6.26
CA PHE A 18 -7.24 6.92 -6.39
C PHE A 18 -6.52 5.57 -6.50
N GLU A 19 -5.60 5.45 -7.46
CA GLU A 19 -4.80 4.25 -7.74
C GLU A 19 -3.34 4.43 -7.34
N TRP A 20 -2.80 5.66 -7.38
CA TRP A 20 -1.39 5.90 -7.06
C TRP A 20 -1.14 7.34 -6.67
N ILE A 21 -0.18 7.59 -5.78
CA ILE A 21 0.38 8.92 -5.58
C ILE A 21 1.90 8.84 -5.56
N GLU A 22 2.54 9.81 -6.18
CA GLU A 22 3.94 10.10 -5.97
C GLU A 22 4.05 11.43 -5.24
N LEU A 23 4.80 11.48 -4.14
CA LEU A 23 5.14 12.72 -3.45
C LEU A 23 6.64 12.91 -3.33
N ARG A 24 7.05 14.15 -3.50
CA ARG A 24 8.41 14.64 -3.26
C ARG A 24 8.34 15.87 -2.35
N ARG A 25 9.12 15.87 -1.27
CA ARG A 25 9.33 17.03 -0.41
C ARG A 25 10.58 17.79 -0.86
N GLN A 26 10.45 19.12 -0.97
CA GLN A 26 11.55 20.05 -1.19
C GLN A 26 11.40 21.22 -0.21
N GLY A 27 12.18 21.21 0.87
CA GLY A 27 11.97 22.12 2.00
C GLY A 27 10.59 21.91 2.63
N ASP A 28 9.78 22.96 2.69
CA ASP A 28 8.41 22.91 3.23
C ASP A 28 7.33 22.69 2.17
N VAL A 29 7.74 22.44 0.93
CA VAL A 29 6.83 22.19 -0.18
C VAL A 29 6.79 20.70 -0.49
N TRP A 30 5.58 20.14 -0.52
CA TRP A 30 5.29 18.82 -1.05
C TRP A 30 4.67 18.95 -2.45
N MET A 31 5.18 18.18 -3.40
CA MET A 31 4.70 18.17 -4.78
C MET A 31 4.62 16.75 -5.30
N GLY A 32 3.75 16.52 -6.27
CA GLY A 32 3.79 15.28 -7.02
C GLY A 32 2.57 15.05 -7.90
N GLN A 33 2.22 13.78 -8.08
CA GLN A 33 1.21 13.33 -9.03
C GLN A 33 0.30 12.32 -8.35
N VAL A 34 -0.98 12.39 -8.66
CA VAL A 34 -2.00 11.46 -8.19
C VAL A 34 -2.68 10.88 -9.42
N THR A 35 -2.78 9.55 -9.47
CA THR A 35 -3.44 8.81 -10.55
C THR A 35 -4.71 8.18 -10.01
N GLY A 36 -5.76 8.15 -10.83
CA GLY A 36 -6.94 7.32 -10.58
C GLY A 36 -8.22 8.05 -10.14
N LEU A 37 -8.36 9.34 -10.41
CA LEU A 37 -9.58 10.15 -10.12
C LEU A 37 -10.79 9.72 -10.98
N GLY A 38 -11.32 8.52 -10.75
CA GLY A 38 -12.50 7.95 -11.42
C GLY A 38 -12.22 7.00 -12.58
N ALA A 39 -13.30 6.42 -13.13
CA ALA A 39 -13.26 5.46 -14.24
C ALA A 39 -12.65 6.12 -15.49
N GLY A 40 -11.35 5.92 -15.70
CA GLY A 40 -10.60 6.55 -16.80
C GLY A 40 -9.14 6.91 -16.47
N GLY A 41 -8.68 6.77 -15.23
CA GLY A 41 -7.25 6.83 -14.91
C GLY A 41 -6.61 8.22 -15.13
N VAL A 42 -7.26 9.29 -14.67
CA VAL A 42 -6.71 10.65 -14.83
C VAL A 42 -5.54 10.86 -13.88
N THR A 43 -4.41 11.32 -14.42
CA THR A 43 -3.28 11.83 -13.63
C THR A 43 -3.47 13.32 -13.34
N THR A 44 -3.39 13.71 -12.08
CA THR A 44 -3.53 15.08 -11.59
C THR A 44 -2.30 15.48 -10.80
N HIS A 45 -1.84 16.71 -10.98
CA HIS A 45 -0.75 17.24 -10.17
C HIS A 45 -1.25 17.65 -8.79
N LEU A 46 -0.42 17.38 -7.80
CA LEU A 46 -0.62 17.81 -6.43
C LEU A 46 0.50 18.78 -6.04
N ARG A 47 0.13 19.90 -5.42
CA ARG A 47 1.07 20.82 -4.77
C ARG A 47 0.54 21.24 -3.41
N SER A 48 1.39 21.16 -2.39
CA SER A 48 1.04 21.64 -1.05
C SER A 48 0.87 23.15 -1.05
N ARG A 49 -0.24 23.61 -0.47
CA ARG A 49 -0.46 25.01 -0.08
C ARG A 49 0.34 25.38 1.16
N SER A 50 0.46 24.44 2.08
CA SER A 50 1.21 24.56 3.33
C SER A 50 1.63 23.17 3.79
N GLY A 51 2.72 23.07 4.52
CA GLY A 51 3.17 21.80 5.06
C GLY A 51 4.42 21.94 5.91
N ASN A 52 4.66 20.92 6.71
CA ASN A 52 5.88 20.73 7.47
C ASN A 52 6.22 19.23 7.45
N GLU A 53 7.01 18.79 8.42
CA GLU A 53 7.35 17.37 8.54
C GLU A 53 6.17 16.49 8.96
N ASP A 54 5.22 17.00 9.74
CA ASP A 54 4.09 16.25 10.32
C ASP A 54 2.86 16.19 9.41
N GLY A 55 2.88 16.91 8.29
CA GLY A 55 1.79 16.87 7.33
C GLY A 55 1.74 18.09 6.44
N PHE A 56 0.80 18.07 5.50
CA PHE A 56 0.59 19.15 4.56
C PHE A 56 -0.84 19.19 4.04
N ILE A 57 -1.28 20.39 3.66
CA ILE A 57 -2.53 20.60 2.92
C ILE A 57 -2.15 20.82 1.47
N ALA A 58 -2.74 20.05 0.57
CA ALA A 58 -2.48 20.16 -0.85
C ALA A 58 -3.75 20.28 -1.68
N GLU A 59 -3.61 20.92 -2.83
CA GLU A 59 -4.64 20.91 -3.85
C GLU A 59 -4.30 19.91 -4.93
N LEU A 60 -5.29 19.12 -5.28
CA LEU A 60 -5.33 18.42 -6.55
C LEU A 60 -5.76 19.44 -7.61
N GLY A 61 -5.11 19.43 -8.77
CA GLY A 61 -5.41 20.30 -9.91
C GLY A 61 -5.73 19.53 -11.19
N ALA A 62 -6.99 19.42 -11.62
CA ALA A 62 -7.33 19.10 -13.01
C ALA A 62 -7.14 20.36 -13.83
N VAL A 63 -6.53 20.25 -15.01
CA VAL A 63 -6.36 21.37 -15.93
C VAL A 63 -7.74 22.00 -16.22
N GLY A 64 -8.01 23.18 -15.66
CA GLY A 64 -9.19 24.01 -15.96
C GLY A 64 -10.37 24.01 -14.97
N ALA A 65 -10.36 23.30 -13.84
CA ALA A 65 -11.44 23.39 -12.83
C ALA A 65 -11.01 23.01 -11.40
N ALA A 66 -11.74 23.52 -10.39
CA ALA A 66 -11.47 23.28 -8.97
C ALA A 66 -11.50 21.78 -8.64
N THR A 67 -10.41 21.32 -8.04
CA THR A 67 -10.08 19.92 -7.81
C THR A 67 -9.67 19.78 -6.35
N ALA A 68 -9.95 18.63 -5.75
CA ALA A 68 -10.12 18.52 -4.29
C ALA A 68 -8.92 19.04 -3.45
N ILE A 69 -9.21 19.55 -2.25
CA ILE A 69 -8.19 19.83 -1.23
C ILE A 69 -8.00 18.56 -0.39
N LEU A 70 -6.75 18.16 -0.15
CA LEU A 70 -6.36 17.06 0.72
C LEU A 70 -5.64 17.60 1.96
N ASP A 71 -6.02 17.10 3.14
CA ASP A 71 -5.33 17.31 4.42
C ASP A 71 -4.63 16.00 4.79
N LEU A 72 -3.31 15.96 4.66
CA LEU A 72 -2.45 14.79 4.88
C LEU A 72 -1.63 14.98 6.15
N ARG A 73 -1.62 13.95 7.00
CA ARG A 73 -0.96 13.93 8.31
C ARG A 73 -0.10 12.70 8.44
N VAL A 74 1.14 12.87 8.89
CA VAL A 74 1.99 11.76 9.29
C VAL A 74 1.43 11.20 10.60
N ILE A 75 1.04 9.94 10.59
CA ILE A 75 0.49 9.25 11.77
C ILE A 75 1.47 8.25 12.37
N GLU A 76 2.46 7.80 11.60
CA GLU A 76 3.51 6.90 12.08
C GLU A 76 4.84 7.24 11.40
N ARG A 77 5.93 7.17 12.19
CA ARG A 77 7.31 7.29 11.71
C ARG A 77 8.08 6.07 12.18
N GLY A 78 8.68 5.36 11.24
CA GLY A 78 9.64 4.28 11.48
C GLY A 78 10.97 4.56 10.80
N GLU A 79 11.94 3.67 10.98
CA GLU A 79 13.23 3.76 10.29
C GLU A 79 13.03 3.56 8.77
N GLY A 80 13.08 4.66 8.01
CA GLY A 80 12.80 4.64 6.57
C GLY A 80 11.33 4.51 6.21
N GLU A 81 10.44 4.52 7.19
CA GLU A 81 8.99 4.32 7.02
C GLU A 81 8.22 5.57 7.44
N LEU A 82 7.22 5.94 6.63
CA LEU A 82 6.36 7.07 6.89
C LEU A 82 4.94 6.70 6.49
N VAL A 83 4.02 6.71 7.45
CA VAL A 83 2.60 6.49 7.20
C VAL A 83 1.88 7.81 7.29
N LEU A 84 1.19 8.16 6.21
CA LEU A 84 0.34 9.33 6.09
C LEU A 84 -1.12 8.88 6.12
N SER A 85 -1.95 9.55 6.90
CA SER A 85 -3.41 9.47 6.79
C SER A 85 -3.92 10.80 6.26
N GLY A 86 -4.94 10.78 5.43
CA GLY A 86 -5.53 12.03 4.97
C GLY A 86 -7.01 11.99 4.74
N ARG A 87 -7.56 13.19 4.56
CA ARG A 87 -8.98 13.43 4.30
C ARG A 87 -9.15 14.48 3.23
N ARG A 88 -10.29 14.45 2.54
CA ARG A 88 -10.71 15.51 1.64
C ARG A 88 -11.23 16.70 2.46
N VAL A 89 -10.94 17.92 2.02
CA VAL A 89 -11.44 19.16 2.61
C VAL A 89 -12.32 19.86 1.57
N GLY A 90 -13.59 20.15 1.92
CA GLY A 90 -14.39 21.15 1.19
C GLY A 90 -15.48 20.69 0.20
N LEU A 91 -16.08 19.50 0.33
CA LEU A 91 -17.41 19.22 -0.25
C LEU A 91 -18.35 18.68 0.82
N GLY A 92 -19.06 19.56 1.54
CA GLY A 92 -20.21 19.18 2.38
C GLY A 92 -19.94 18.29 3.61
N ASP A 93 -18.74 17.75 3.79
CA ASP A 93 -18.45 16.82 4.88
C ASP A 93 -18.44 17.52 6.24
N ALA A 94 -19.18 16.95 7.19
CA ALA A 94 -19.24 17.41 8.57
C ALA A 94 -17.85 17.32 9.24
N ALA A 95 -17.54 18.28 10.12
CA ALA A 95 -16.35 18.22 10.96
C ALA A 95 -16.36 16.91 11.78
N GLY A 96 -15.38 16.03 11.56
CA GLY A 96 -15.30 14.71 12.20
C GLY A 96 -15.51 13.51 11.28
N ALA A 97 -15.67 13.70 9.97
CA ALA A 97 -15.65 12.59 9.01
C ALA A 97 -14.32 11.79 9.13
N PRO A 98 -14.38 10.44 9.10
CA PRO A 98 -13.18 9.59 9.19
C PRO A 98 -12.19 9.91 8.07
N ALA A 99 -10.91 9.57 8.29
CA ALA A 99 -9.89 9.71 7.26
C ALA A 99 -10.37 9.04 5.97
N ALA A 100 -10.29 9.76 4.85
CA ALA A 100 -10.80 9.29 3.57
C ALA A 100 -9.79 8.37 2.86
N PHE A 101 -8.52 8.34 3.29
CA PHE A 101 -7.48 7.49 2.71
C PHE A 101 -6.25 7.36 3.62
N MET A 102 -5.46 6.31 3.36
CA MET A 102 -4.14 6.06 3.96
C MET A 102 -3.08 5.95 2.86
N ALA A 103 -1.91 6.54 3.07
CA ALA A 103 -0.76 6.48 2.17
C ALA A 103 0.48 6.00 2.92
N GLU A 104 1.17 5.02 2.35
CA GLU A 104 2.32 4.39 2.99
C GLU A 104 3.58 4.63 2.17
N TYR A 105 4.65 5.02 2.86
CA TYR A 105 5.99 5.06 2.29
C TYR A 105 6.92 4.18 3.09
N ASP A 106 7.68 3.37 2.37
CA ASP A 106 8.77 2.59 2.91
C ASP A 106 9.97 2.70 1.97
N ALA A 107 11.09 3.20 2.48
CA ALA A 107 12.33 3.35 1.72
C ALA A 107 12.93 2.00 1.30
N ARG A 108 12.52 0.89 1.92
CA ARG A 108 13.00 -0.47 1.65
C ARG A 108 12.35 -1.08 0.42
N VAL A 109 11.17 -0.61 0.01
CA VAL A 109 10.39 -1.22 -1.08
C VAL A 109 9.76 -0.19 -2.02
N ALA A 110 9.46 -0.59 -3.24
CA ALA A 110 8.70 0.22 -4.18
C ALA A 110 7.82 -0.66 -5.06
N ILE A 111 6.69 -0.14 -5.51
CA ILE A 111 5.84 -0.81 -6.49
C ILE A 111 6.42 -0.59 -7.89
N GLN A 112 6.49 -1.66 -8.68
CA GLN A 112 6.93 -1.65 -10.08
C GLN A 112 6.08 -2.64 -10.88
N THR A 113 6.16 -2.61 -12.22
CA THR A 113 5.55 -3.65 -13.06
C THR A 113 6.20 -5.00 -12.76
N SER A 114 5.37 -6.02 -12.55
CA SER A 114 5.81 -7.39 -12.25
C SER A 114 5.72 -8.28 -13.48
N ALA A 115 6.66 -9.23 -13.57
CA ALA A 115 6.58 -10.31 -14.55
C ALA A 115 5.60 -11.42 -14.12
N ILE A 116 5.26 -11.49 -12.83
CA ILE A 116 4.30 -12.46 -12.28
C ILE A 116 2.87 -12.03 -12.63
N HIS A 117 2.47 -10.83 -12.19
CA HIS A 117 1.15 -10.29 -12.45
C HIS A 117 1.10 -8.78 -12.20
N GLY A 118 0.65 -8.00 -13.20
CA GLY A 118 0.38 -6.57 -13.08
C GLY A 118 1.53 -5.77 -12.44
N HIS A 119 1.35 -5.43 -11.17
CA HIS A 119 2.36 -4.75 -10.35
C HIS A 119 2.82 -5.64 -9.20
N GLY A 120 4.07 -5.43 -8.78
CA GLY A 120 4.74 -6.15 -7.71
C GLY A 120 5.42 -5.19 -6.75
N VAL A 121 5.80 -5.67 -5.57
CA VAL A 121 6.64 -4.93 -4.61
C VAL A 121 8.09 -5.35 -4.78
N PHE A 122 9.01 -4.40 -4.89
CA PHE A 122 10.42 -4.66 -5.18
C PHE A 122 11.32 -4.04 -4.13
N ALA A 123 12.29 -4.81 -3.65
CA ALA A 123 13.29 -4.34 -2.70
C ALA A 123 14.13 -3.19 -3.30
N GLN A 124 14.31 -2.10 -2.56
CA GLN A 124 15.13 -0.94 -2.96
C GLN A 124 16.57 -1.02 -2.43
N ARG A 125 16.83 -1.98 -1.54
CA ARG A 125 18.14 -2.32 -0.99
C ARG A 125 18.22 -3.83 -0.78
N ASP A 126 19.42 -4.32 -0.51
CA ASP A 126 19.57 -5.71 -0.05
C ASP A 126 18.93 -5.88 1.33
N LEU A 127 18.19 -6.97 1.50
CA LEU A 127 17.54 -7.38 2.74
C LEU A 127 18.10 -8.74 3.16
N ALA A 128 18.50 -8.87 4.41
CA ALA A 128 18.97 -10.13 4.97
C ALA A 128 17.77 -11.03 5.35
N ALA A 129 18.04 -12.33 5.48
CA ALA A 129 17.04 -13.24 6.03
C ALA A 129 16.67 -12.82 7.47
N GLY A 130 15.37 -12.77 7.77
CA GLY A 130 14.81 -12.31 9.04
C GLY A 130 14.50 -10.81 9.12
N ASP A 131 14.98 -10.00 8.17
CA ASP A 131 14.72 -8.57 8.14
C ASP A 131 13.21 -8.29 8.04
N VAL A 132 12.75 -7.28 8.78
CA VAL A 132 11.41 -6.73 8.62
C VAL A 132 11.37 -5.91 7.33
N ILE A 133 10.55 -6.35 6.39
CA ILE A 133 10.34 -5.66 5.11
C ILE A 133 9.41 -4.48 5.34
N THR A 134 8.21 -4.72 5.87
CA THR A 134 7.23 -3.69 6.22
C THR A 134 6.23 -4.22 7.24
N VAL A 135 5.46 -3.33 7.86
CA VAL A 135 4.32 -3.69 8.73
C VAL A 135 3.10 -3.96 7.86
N ILE A 136 2.31 -4.96 8.27
CA ILE A 136 1.02 -5.26 7.65
C ILE A 136 -0.06 -4.37 8.25
N ARG A 137 -0.59 -3.49 7.40
CA ARG A 137 -1.67 -2.56 7.71
C ARG A 137 -2.87 -2.84 6.83
N GLY A 138 -4.05 -2.55 7.36
CA GLY A 138 -5.31 -2.80 6.69
C GLY A 138 -6.45 -2.95 7.68
N GLU A 139 -7.65 -3.19 7.13
CA GLU A 139 -8.81 -3.52 7.94
C GLU A 139 -8.69 -4.96 8.45
N MET A 140 -8.78 -5.17 9.76
CA MET A 140 -8.84 -6.51 10.35
C MET A 140 -10.28 -7.01 10.32
N THR A 141 -10.49 -8.20 9.77
CA THR A 141 -11.79 -8.81 9.52
C THR A 141 -11.75 -10.31 9.78
N SER A 142 -12.89 -10.91 10.09
CA SER A 142 -13.03 -12.37 10.18
C SER A 142 -13.36 -13.02 8.83
N VAL A 143 -13.39 -12.25 7.74
CA VAL A 143 -13.80 -12.71 6.42
C VAL A 143 -12.58 -12.80 5.52
N GLN A 144 -12.30 -14.01 5.02
CA GLN A 144 -11.33 -14.20 3.95
C GLN A 144 -11.90 -13.69 2.62
N THR A 145 -11.09 -12.95 1.88
CA THR A 145 -11.35 -12.55 0.50
C THR A 145 -10.17 -12.94 -0.39
N PRO A 146 -10.32 -12.88 -1.73
CA PRO A 146 -9.19 -13.09 -2.65
C PRO A 146 -8.01 -12.11 -2.49
N HIS A 147 -8.18 -11.04 -1.71
CA HIS A 147 -7.18 -10.00 -1.49
C HIS A 147 -6.78 -9.84 -0.02
N SER A 148 -7.43 -10.58 0.89
CA SER A 148 -7.08 -10.59 2.30
C SER A 148 -5.89 -11.49 2.57
N ALA A 149 -5.15 -11.22 3.65
CA ALA A 149 -4.10 -12.10 4.15
C ALA A 149 -4.44 -12.56 5.58
N ARG A 150 -4.39 -13.88 5.83
CA ARG A 150 -4.54 -14.46 7.17
C ARG A 150 -3.44 -13.94 8.11
N ILE A 151 -3.84 -13.48 9.28
CA ILE A 151 -2.96 -13.02 10.38
C ILE A 151 -2.98 -14.04 11.52
N THR A 152 -4.16 -14.47 11.92
CA THR A 152 -4.41 -15.60 12.85
C THR A 152 -5.54 -16.46 12.30
N ASP A 153 -5.83 -17.59 12.92
CA ASP A 153 -6.89 -18.51 12.46
C ASP A 153 -8.26 -17.84 12.26
N ASP A 154 -8.62 -16.85 13.10
CA ASP A 154 -9.90 -16.16 13.05
C ASP A 154 -9.82 -14.72 12.50
N VAL A 155 -8.64 -14.27 12.06
CA VAL A 155 -8.40 -12.87 11.66
C VAL A 155 -7.62 -12.80 10.36
N HIS A 156 -8.22 -12.14 9.39
CA HIS A 156 -7.59 -11.71 8.15
C HIS A 156 -7.40 -10.19 8.17
N CYS A 157 -6.39 -9.73 7.46
CA CYS A 157 -6.18 -8.33 7.13
C CYS A 157 -6.60 -8.11 5.68
N GLU A 158 -7.39 -7.08 5.41
CA GLU A 158 -7.56 -6.48 4.08
C GLU A 158 -6.45 -5.45 3.87
N PRO A 159 -5.30 -5.84 3.28
CA PRO A 159 -4.11 -5.03 3.29
C PRO A 159 -4.30 -3.68 2.60
N THR A 160 -3.56 -2.68 3.05
CA THR A 160 -3.41 -1.37 2.42
C THR A 160 -1.98 -1.19 1.88
N GLY A 161 -1.78 -0.15 1.06
CA GLY A 161 -0.44 0.24 0.61
C GLY A 161 0.27 -0.86 -0.20
N TYR A 162 1.56 -1.06 0.08
CA TYR A 162 2.43 -1.99 -0.65
C TYR A 162 1.90 -3.43 -0.68
N LEU A 163 1.26 -3.88 0.39
CA LEU A 163 0.90 -5.28 0.57
C LEU A 163 -0.18 -5.78 -0.40
N ARG A 164 -0.99 -4.88 -0.97
CA ARG A 164 -1.93 -5.24 -2.05
C ARG A 164 -1.25 -5.72 -3.32
N TYR A 165 0.03 -5.39 -3.49
CA TYR A 165 0.81 -5.67 -4.69
C TYR A 165 1.84 -6.76 -4.48
N ILE A 166 1.84 -7.43 -3.33
CA ILE A 166 2.77 -8.54 -3.13
C ILE A 166 2.17 -9.76 -3.79
N ASN A 167 2.78 -10.16 -4.90
CA ASN A 167 2.35 -11.30 -5.66
C ASN A 167 2.67 -12.63 -4.97
N HIS A 168 1.94 -13.65 -5.39
CA HIS A 168 2.21 -15.03 -5.01
C HIS A 168 3.51 -15.54 -5.65
N CYS A 169 4.29 -16.31 -4.88
CA CYS A 169 5.31 -17.19 -5.41
C CYS A 169 5.36 -18.50 -4.60
N CYS A 170 5.39 -19.66 -5.29
CA CYS A 170 5.47 -20.97 -4.62
C CYS A 170 6.85 -21.18 -3.97
N GLU A 171 7.89 -20.56 -4.53
CA GLU A 171 9.23 -20.47 -3.93
C GLU A 171 9.40 -19.07 -3.31
N ALA A 172 8.52 -18.72 -2.37
CA ALA A 172 8.45 -17.39 -1.79
C ALA A 172 9.75 -16.93 -1.14
N ASN A 173 10.00 -15.61 -1.12
CA ASN A 173 11.15 -15.01 -0.44
C ASN A 173 10.78 -14.23 0.83
N SER A 174 9.49 -14.10 1.15
CA SER A 174 8.99 -13.50 2.37
C SER A 174 7.87 -14.32 3.02
N VAL A 175 7.54 -13.98 4.26
CA VAL A 175 6.51 -14.64 5.07
C VAL A 175 5.80 -13.60 5.93
N ILE A 176 4.53 -13.84 6.23
CA ILE A 176 3.78 -13.07 7.22
C ILE A 176 4.15 -13.59 8.61
N ASP A 177 4.77 -12.74 9.42
CA ASP A 177 5.05 -12.98 10.84
C ASP A 177 4.01 -12.25 11.70
N ALA A 178 3.12 -13.04 12.30
CA ALA A 178 2.07 -12.57 13.21
C ALA A 178 2.36 -12.92 14.68
N ALA A 179 3.64 -13.02 15.08
CA ALA A 179 4.00 -13.23 16.49
C ALA A 179 3.39 -12.16 17.43
N ASP A 180 3.20 -10.94 16.93
CA ASP A 180 2.30 -9.94 17.50
C ASP A 180 1.13 -9.70 16.52
N PRO A 181 -0.05 -10.29 16.74
CA PRO A 181 -1.20 -10.12 15.85
C PRO A 181 -1.73 -8.68 15.77
N ALA A 182 -1.42 -7.83 16.75
CA ALA A 182 -1.79 -6.41 16.70
C ALA A 182 -0.88 -5.61 15.76
N ARG A 183 0.29 -6.16 15.41
CA ARG A 183 1.26 -5.56 14.51
C ARG A 183 1.94 -6.62 13.64
N PRO A 184 1.18 -7.28 12.75
CA PRO A 184 1.75 -8.30 11.86
C PRO A 184 2.79 -7.68 10.94
N LEU A 185 3.81 -8.47 10.59
CA LEU A 185 4.95 -8.01 9.82
C LEU A 185 5.12 -8.87 8.58
N LEU A 186 5.55 -8.26 7.48
CA LEU A 186 6.15 -9.02 6.39
C LEU A 186 7.65 -9.12 6.62
N ARG A 187 8.16 -10.35 6.66
CA ARG A 187 9.58 -10.63 6.90
C ARG A 187 10.22 -11.36 5.76
N ALA A 188 11.48 -11.02 5.49
CA ALA A 188 12.30 -11.75 4.54
C ALA A 188 12.59 -13.14 5.10
N ARG A 189 12.23 -14.20 4.37
CA ARG A 189 12.51 -15.59 4.77
C ARG A 189 13.92 -16.03 4.33
N GLN A 190 14.47 -15.32 3.35
CA GLN A 190 15.80 -15.49 2.80
C GLN A 190 16.39 -14.13 2.41
N ALA A 191 17.65 -14.08 1.99
CA ALA A 191 18.23 -12.84 1.48
C ALA A 191 17.52 -12.40 0.18
N ILE A 192 17.11 -11.14 0.10
CA ILE A 192 16.46 -10.53 -1.06
C ILE A 192 17.37 -9.43 -1.59
N ARG A 193 17.82 -9.54 -2.83
CA ARG A 193 18.67 -8.52 -3.44
C ARG A 193 17.86 -7.29 -3.84
N ALA A 194 18.49 -6.12 -3.81
CA ALA A 194 17.93 -4.91 -4.39
C ALA A 194 17.45 -5.17 -5.83
N GLY A 195 16.25 -4.68 -6.16
CA GLY A 195 15.60 -4.89 -7.44
C GLY A 195 14.89 -6.24 -7.59
N SER A 196 14.94 -7.13 -6.60
CA SER A 196 14.16 -8.38 -6.63
C SER A 196 12.72 -8.12 -6.14
N GLU A 197 11.76 -8.82 -6.74
CA GLU A 197 10.36 -8.79 -6.30
C GLU A 197 10.22 -9.51 -4.95
N VAL A 198 9.61 -8.85 -3.99
CA VAL A 198 9.16 -9.43 -2.72
C VAL A 198 7.84 -10.16 -2.99
N ASN A 199 7.74 -11.40 -2.54
CA ASN A 199 6.59 -12.27 -2.75
C ASN A 199 6.37 -13.20 -1.55
N PHE A 200 5.15 -13.70 -1.36
CA PHE A 200 4.84 -14.69 -0.34
C PHE A 200 3.99 -15.84 -0.93
N ASP A 201 3.95 -16.96 -0.23
CA ASP A 201 3.14 -18.10 -0.65
C ASP A 201 1.75 -17.98 -0.04
N TYR A 202 0.77 -17.70 -0.91
CA TYR A 202 -0.63 -17.55 -0.51
C TYR A 202 -1.22 -18.83 0.08
N ILE A 203 -0.81 -20.00 -0.40
CA ILE A 203 -1.36 -21.27 0.07
C ILE A 203 -0.75 -21.62 1.42
N GLU A 204 0.56 -21.41 1.57
CA GLU A 204 1.21 -21.51 2.88
C GLU A 204 0.53 -20.57 3.89
N ASN A 205 0.21 -19.34 3.46
CA ASN A 205 -0.39 -18.34 4.33
C ASN A 205 -1.84 -18.62 4.67
N GLU A 206 -2.69 -18.98 3.71
CA GLU A 206 -4.14 -19.12 3.87
C GLU A 206 -4.57 -20.54 4.26
N GLY A 207 -3.80 -21.56 3.86
CA GLY A 207 -4.21 -22.97 3.88
C GLY A 207 -5.19 -23.30 2.76
N GLU A 208 -6.38 -22.70 2.78
CA GLU A 208 -7.39 -22.79 1.72
C GLU A 208 -7.70 -21.39 1.18
N ILE A 209 -7.65 -21.19 -0.15
CA ILE A 209 -7.82 -19.88 -0.78
C ILE A 209 -9.22 -19.73 -1.35
N VAL A 210 -9.88 -18.60 -1.04
CA VAL A 210 -11.11 -18.18 -1.71
C VAL A 210 -10.81 -17.55 -3.08
N GLY A 211 -11.50 -18.02 -4.12
CA GLY A 211 -11.48 -17.43 -5.46
C GLY A 211 -10.46 -18.04 -6.44
N GLY A 212 -9.47 -18.78 -5.95
CA GLY A 212 -8.42 -19.40 -6.76
C GLY A 212 -7.59 -18.38 -7.58
N PHE A 213 -6.49 -18.84 -8.17
CA PHE A 213 -5.68 -18.01 -9.08
C PHE A 213 -4.84 -18.88 -10.02
N ALA A 214 -4.40 -18.30 -11.14
CA ALA A 214 -3.41 -18.92 -12.02
C ALA A 214 -2.02 -18.46 -11.62
N CYS A 215 -1.16 -19.39 -11.19
CA CYS A 215 0.18 -19.06 -10.73
C CYS A 215 1.15 -18.84 -11.91
N ASN A 216 1.75 -17.64 -11.98
CA ASN A 216 2.73 -17.25 -13.01
C ASN A 216 4.11 -16.94 -12.41
N CYS A 217 4.42 -17.46 -11.21
CA CYS A 217 5.61 -17.05 -10.46
C CYS A 217 6.95 -17.55 -11.01
N GLY A 218 6.93 -18.47 -11.99
CA GLY A 218 8.13 -19.05 -12.59
C GLY A 218 8.84 -20.10 -11.71
N ALA A 219 8.26 -20.48 -10.57
CA ALA A 219 8.76 -21.59 -9.75
C ALA A 219 8.74 -22.91 -10.53
N THR A 220 9.63 -23.82 -10.15
CA THR A 220 9.73 -25.14 -10.83
C THR A 220 8.63 -26.09 -10.41
N THR A 221 8.15 -25.94 -9.18
CA THR A 221 7.03 -26.68 -8.59
C THR A 221 6.00 -25.69 -8.09
N HIS A 222 4.73 -25.88 -8.51
CA HIS A 222 3.64 -25.02 -8.10
C HIS A 222 2.85 -25.63 -6.94
N HIS A 223 2.59 -24.82 -5.91
CA HIS A 223 1.59 -25.09 -4.89
C HIS A 223 0.31 -24.42 -5.38
N ILE A 224 -0.63 -25.20 -5.94
CA ILE A 224 -1.95 -24.78 -6.43
C ILE A 224 -2.95 -25.92 -6.25
#